data_AF-A0A7G8EKE6-F1
#
_entry.id   AF-A0A7G8EKE6-F1
#
_cell.length_a   1.000
_cell.length_b   1.000
_cell.length_c   1.000
_cell.angle_alpha   90.00
_cell.angle_beta   90.00
_cell.angle_gamma   90.00
#
_symmetry.space_group_name_H-M   'P 1'
#
loop_
_entity.id
_entity.type
_entity.pdbx_description
1 polymer ?
#
loop_
_entity_poly.entity_id
_entity_poly.type
_entity_poly.pdbx_seq_one_letter_code
_entity_poly.pdbx_strand_id
1 'polypeptide(L)'
;MFGRRRSQQDFDRLRDQRDLARRQRDRLAQRLKRVSEQLSEEKAKALLPPYSRLDLLTYRDDGPQRYWPQRDSVRTLAVDPGSHVAFATVANDRFLPGLRGLLLSLLSVYPDLSSPFVVFHDGSLNQLDQAELLELYPRISFEAPDPSWVSVLPRDSANRERIGVLGYLNTYALSLRGYERVVVLDSDVLVFGSLDRLWAPGSAFRVVIDCGANPYGVVSGHTGRPVINSGLISIPGSALTDTMFTRMQALIRSSADSVCPHLDLFADQKVWNQLLMDQPVELLPLNFNCNIKYVVQFLEGCIEGLALVHFAGPKPWLRHEQLRGRSKSVTDHWLWIRTTRRLTWAWRLRQFQACSGGLTDWAESGDWKGTTRPAVAAFHPQALLDSGQQAASWHLVIHSAEQLCPACGGQPRWPADWMPGLNSLAQLQPLTLWAPFSLRHLLQVAGMPAGAECRFILMELPFSAVDLTASAQPGFAPWSGSAEASMRRAVSQQLGASNLHWLV
;
A
#
# COMPACT_ATOMS: atom_id res chain seq x y z
N MET A 1 16.59 58.53 42.73
CA MET A 1 15.31 58.42 42.01
C MET A 1 15.58 58.01 40.56
N PHE A 2 15.49 56.72 40.21
CA PHE A 2 15.46 56.29 38.80
C PHE A 2 14.15 55.52 38.58
N GLY A 3 13.08 56.28 38.31
CA GLY A 3 11.78 55.73 37.95
C GLY A 3 11.82 55.19 36.52
N ARG A 4 11.95 53.88 36.37
CA ARG A 4 11.83 53.16 35.10
C ARG A 4 10.40 53.33 34.56
N ARG A 5 10.20 54.24 33.60
CA ARG A 5 9.04 54.21 32.71
C ARG A 5 9.20 53.02 31.77
N ARG A 6 8.59 51.88 32.12
CA ARG A 6 8.31 50.85 31.11
C ARG A 6 7.46 51.50 30.02
N SER A 7 7.87 51.34 28.77
CA SER A 7 7.20 52.01 27.65
C SER A 7 5.79 51.42 27.51
N GLN A 8 4.82 52.26 27.16
CA GLN A 8 3.44 51.85 26.86
C GLN A 8 3.38 50.65 25.89
N GLN A 9 4.38 50.56 24.99
CA GLN A 9 4.53 49.47 24.02
C GLN A 9 4.70 48.08 24.67
N ASP A 10 5.39 47.98 25.80
CA ASP A 10 5.56 46.69 26.49
C ASP A 10 4.24 46.21 27.12
N PHE A 11 3.43 47.15 27.63
CA PHE A 11 2.10 46.84 28.16
C PHE A 11 1.13 46.40 27.07
N ASP A 12 1.15 47.05 25.90
CA ASP A 12 0.30 46.69 24.77
C ASP A 12 0.69 45.32 24.21
N ARG A 13 1.99 45.01 24.08
CA ARG A 13 2.47 43.68 23.67
C ARG A 13 2.02 42.58 24.64
N LEU A 14 2.12 42.80 25.94
CA LEU A 14 1.67 41.82 26.95
C LEU A 14 0.15 41.62 26.92
N ARG A 15 -0.62 42.69 26.66
CA ARG A 15 -2.06 42.61 26.48
C ARG A 15 -2.43 41.78 25.25
N ASP A 16 -1.78 42.03 24.12
CA ASP A 16 -2.01 41.29 22.87
C ASP A 16 -1.65 39.81 23.00
N GLN A 17 -0.54 39.48 23.67
CA GLN A 17 -0.15 38.10 23.95
C GLN A 17 -1.18 37.39 24.85
N ARG A 18 -1.68 38.07 25.88
CA ARG A 18 -2.72 37.52 26.77
C ARG A 18 -4.03 37.28 26.01
N ASP A 19 -4.43 38.21 25.15
CA ASP A 19 -5.65 38.10 24.36
C ASP A 19 -5.52 37.03 23.26
N LEU A 20 -4.34 36.84 22.69
CA LEU A 20 -4.04 35.71 21.79
C LEU A 20 -4.12 34.36 22.52
N ALA A 21 -3.48 34.24 23.69
CA ALA A 21 -3.51 33.02 24.50
C ALA A 21 -4.95 32.67 24.93
N ARG A 22 -5.76 33.66 25.31
CA ARG A 22 -7.18 33.46 25.63
C ARG A 22 -7.96 32.93 24.43
N ARG A 23 -7.78 33.53 23.24
CA ARG A 23 -8.42 33.05 22.00
C ARG A 23 -8.02 31.63 21.63
N GLN A 24 -6.74 31.27 21.81
CA GLN A 24 -6.26 29.90 21.58
C GLN A 24 -6.89 28.91 22.56
N ARG A 25 -6.96 29.26 23.86
CA ARG A 25 -7.59 28.43 24.89
C ARG A 25 -9.08 28.22 24.60
N ASP A 26 -9.80 29.28 24.24
CA ASP A 26 -11.24 29.20 23.96
C ASP A 26 -11.53 28.35 22.72
N ARG A 27 -10.68 28.44 21.67
CA ARG A 27 -10.75 27.54 20.49
C ARG A 27 -10.52 26.08 20.87
N LEU A 28 -9.55 25.80 21.74
CA LEU A 28 -9.22 24.45 22.17
C LEU A 28 -10.34 23.84 23.04
N ALA A 29 -10.92 24.64 23.95
CA ALA A 29 -12.06 24.26 24.76
C ALA A 29 -13.31 23.95 23.91
N GLN A 30 -13.61 24.78 22.91
CA GLN A 30 -14.71 24.51 21.96
C GLN A 30 -14.47 23.23 21.16
N ARG A 31 -13.23 22.96 20.74
CA ARG A 31 -12.87 21.73 20.02
C ARG A 31 -13.06 20.49 20.91
N LEU A 32 -12.61 20.56 22.17
CA LEU A 32 -12.80 19.48 23.15
C LEU A 32 -14.29 19.23 23.45
N LYS A 33 -15.08 20.29 23.61
CA LYS A 33 -16.53 20.17 23.82
C LYS A 33 -17.21 19.42 22.66
N ARG A 34 -16.92 19.81 21.41
CA ARG A 34 -17.46 19.13 20.22
C ARG A 34 -17.05 17.65 20.15
N VAL A 35 -15.79 17.32 20.49
CA VAL A 35 -15.32 15.93 20.52
C VAL A 35 -16.04 15.14 21.61
N SER A 36 -16.26 15.73 22.80
CA SER A 36 -16.98 15.09 23.89
C SER A 36 -18.47 14.87 23.58
N GLU A 37 -19.12 15.84 22.94
CA GLU A 37 -20.51 15.73 22.45
C GLU A 37 -20.61 14.61 21.41
N GLN A 38 -19.69 14.57 20.43
CA GLN A 38 -19.62 13.50 19.42
C GLN A 38 -19.41 12.11 20.04
N LEU A 39 -18.49 11.97 21.00
CA LEU A 39 -18.28 10.71 21.71
C LEU A 39 -19.50 10.27 22.51
N SER A 40 -20.26 11.22 23.07
CA SER A 40 -21.48 10.93 23.82
C SER A 40 -22.60 10.48 22.88
N GLU A 41 -22.77 11.15 21.73
CA GLU A 41 -23.70 10.72 20.68
C GLU A 41 -23.33 9.34 20.11
N GLU A 42 -22.03 9.06 19.91
CA GLU A 42 -21.58 7.75 19.46
C GLU A 42 -21.80 6.65 20.49
N LYS A 43 -21.61 6.93 21.78
CA LYS A 43 -21.95 6.00 22.87
C LYS A 43 -23.46 5.77 23.01
N ALA A 44 -24.27 6.78 22.67
CA ALA A 44 -25.73 6.72 22.73
C ALA A 44 -26.34 5.98 21.53
N LYS A 45 -25.62 5.88 20.39
CA LYS A 45 -26.01 4.94 19.33
C LYS A 45 -25.95 3.54 19.94
N ALA A 46 -27.05 2.80 19.82
CA ALA A 46 -27.11 1.42 20.28
C ALA A 46 -25.93 0.66 19.68
N LEU A 47 -24.95 0.33 20.53
CA LEU A 47 -23.96 -0.66 20.19
C LEU A 47 -24.78 -1.91 19.86
N LEU A 48 -24.62 -2.38 18.62
CA LEU A 48 -25.13 -3.70 18.25
C LEU A 48 -24.73 -4.65 19.37
N PRO A 49 -25.67 -5.47 19.89
CA PRO A 49 -25.37 -6.33 21.02
C PRO A 49 -24.09 -7.12 20.71
N PRO A 50 -23.16 -7.27 21.67
CA PRO A 50 -21.97 -8.09 21.47
C PRO A 50 -22.42 -9.45 20.93
N TYR A 51 -21.65 -10.07 20.03
CA TYR A 51 -22.02 -11.30 19.32
C TYR A 51 -22.56 -12.41 20.24
N SER A 52 -22.18 -12.39 21.52
CA SER A 52 -22.69 -13.29 22.57
C SER A 52 -24.16 -13.06 22.98
N ARG A 53 -24.87 -12.05 22.45
CA ARG A 53 -26.25 -11.68 22.82
C ARG A 53 -27.18 -11.41 21.63
N LEU A 54 -26.82 -11.88 20.43
CA LEU A 54 -27.81 -11.98 19.36
C LEU A 54 -28.77 -13.12 19.72
N ASP A 55 -29.89 -12.77 20.33
CA ASP A 55 -31.00 -13.68 20.61
C ASP A 55 -31.63 -14.07 19.26
N LEU A 56 -31.08 -15.13 18.63
CA LEU A 56 -31.38 -15.58 17.26
C LEU A 56 -32.85 -15.98 17.06
N LEU A 57 -33.67 -15.99 18.11
CA LEU A 57 -35.00 -16.59 18.11
C LEU A 57 -36.17 -15.60 18.03
N THR A 58 -35.94 -14.27 18.10
CA THR A 58 -37.05 -13.30 18.20
C THR A 58 -37.28 -12.41 16.98
N TYR A 59 -36.50 -12.53 15.90
CA TYR A 59 -36.72 -11.77 14.67
C TYR A 59 -37.56 -12.57 13.66
N ARG A 60 -38.88 -12.61 13.85
CA ARG A 60 -39.83 -12.96 12.77
C ARG A 60 -40.06 -11.71 11.93
N ASP A 61 -39.69 -11.74 10.66
CA ASP A 61 -39.93 -10.63 9.75
C ASP A 61 -40.05 -11.15 8.31
N ASP A 62 -41.06 -10.67 7.59
CA ASP A 62 -41.38 -10.99 6.18
C ASP A 62 -40.36 -10.34 5.21
N GLY A 63 -39.13 -10.12 5.67
CA GLY A 63 -38.04 -9.44 4.99
C GLY A 63 -37.18 -10.36 4.11
N PRO A 64 -36.16 -9.80 3.41
CA PRO A 64 -35.29 -10.58 2.54
C PRO A 64 -34.62 -11.71 3.34
N GLN A 65 -34.58 -12.91 2.73
CA GLN A 65 -33.99 -14.09 3.34
C GLN A 65 -32.54 -13.79 3.75
N ARG A 66 -32.19 -14.19 4.98
CA ARG A 66 -30.90 -13.89 5.62
C ARG A 66 -30.02 -15.13 5.62
N TYR A 67 -28.72 -14.95 5.39
CA TYR A 67 -27.72 -16.01 5.49
C TYR A 67 -26.68 -15.65 6.55
N TRP A 68 -26.58 -16.46 7.59
CA TRP A 68 -25.61 -16.22 8.66
C TRP A 68 -24.22 -16.74 8.26
N PRO A 69 -23.17 -15.89 8.29
CA PRO A 69 -21.82 -16.31 7.95
C PRO A 69 -21.35 -17.43 8.86
N GLN A 70 -20.74 -18.45 8.27
CA GLN A 70 -19.94 -19.41 9.01
C GLN A 70 -18.53 -18.85 9.25
N ARG A 71 -17.90 -19.29 10.34
CA ARG A 71 -16.48 -19.04 10.63
C ARG A 71 -15.85 -20.36 11.06
N ASP A 72 -14.73 -20.68 10.45
CA ASP A 72 -13.95 -21.85 10.84
C ASP A 72 -12.81 -21.44 11.78
N SER A 73 -12.54 -22.25 12.79
CA SER A 73 -11.43 -22.08 13.73
C SER A 73 -10.14 -22.80 13.30
N VAL A 74 -10.14 -23.40 12.11
CA VAL A 74 -9.05 -24.29 11.70
C VAL A 74 -7.82 -23.46 11.33
N ARG A 75 -6.74 -23.65 12.09
CA ARG A 75 -5.40 -23.20 11.72
C ARG A 75 -4.74 -24.30 10.90
N THR A 76 -4.76 -24.17 9.58
CA THR A 76 -3.92 -24.97 8.70
C THR A 76 -2.55 -24.31 8.57
N LEU A 77 -1.49 -25.12 8.47
CA LEU A 77 -0.21 -24.65 7.97
C LEU A 77 -0.42 -24.27 6.49
N ALA A 78 0.10 -23.12 6.08
CA ALA A 78 0.00 -22.64 4.72
C ALA A 78 0.86 -23.50 3.78
N VAL A 79 0.26 -24.07 2.74
CA VAL A 79 0.96 -24.89 1.74
C VAL A 79 0.99 -24.17 0.40
N ASP A 80 2.17 -24.00 -0.20
CA ASP A 80 2.30 -23.45 -1.56
C ASP A 80 1.45 -24.25 -2.55
N PRO A 81 0.49 -23.62 -3.26
CA PRO A 81 -0.28 -24.32 -4.26
C PRO A 81 0.54 -24.79 -5.46
N GLY A 82 1.73 -24.24 -5.71
CA GLY A 82 2.51 -24.62 -6.89
C GLY A 82 2.08 -23.90 -8.17
N SER A 83 2.71 -24.26 -9.30
CA SER A 83 2.53 -23.56 -10.59
C SER A 83 1.22 -23.86 -11.32
N HIS A 84 0.41 -24.82 -10.86
CA HIS A 84 -0.88 -25.16 -11.45
C HIS A 84 -2.03 -24.25 -10.97
N VAL A 85 -1.77 -23.41 -9.96
CA VAL A 85 -2.68 -22.35 -9.52
C VAL A 85 -2.08 -21.02 -9.91
N ALA A 86 -2.89 -20.14 -10.47
CA ALA A 86 -2.53 -18.74 -10.69
C ALA A 86 -3.30 -17.81 -9.76
N PHE A 87 -2.68 -16.72 -9.36
CA PHE A 87 -3.34 -15.59 -8.73
C PHE A 87 -3.58 -14.49 -9.77
N ALA A 88 -4.69 -13.76 -9.63
CA ALA A 88 -5.01 -12.63 -10.49
C ALA A 88 -5.52 -11.45 -9.67
N THR A 89 -5.16 -10.24 -10.08
CA THR A 89 -5.68 -9.01 -9.47
C THR A 89 -5.78 -7.89 -10.51
N VAL A 90 -6.37 -6.77 -10.10
CA VAL A 90 -6.41 -5.53 -10.87
C VAL A 90 -5.75 -4.42 -10.07
N ALA A 91 -4.84 -3.68 -10.71
CA ALA A 91 -4.24 -2.50 -10.11
C ALA A 91 -3.88 -1.46 -11.18
N ASN A 92 -3.89 -0.19 -10.78
CA ASN A 92 -3.28 0.91 -11.50
C ASN A 92 -2.26 1.60 -10.58
N ASP A 93 -1.63 2.67 -11.06
CA ASP A 93 -0.69 3.49 -10.29
C ASP A 93 -1.24 3.92 -8.91
N ARG A 94 -2.51 4.32 -8.83
CA ARG A 94 -3.18 4.71 -7.58
C ARG A 94 -3.40 3.55 -6.61
N PHE A 95 -3.48 2.32 -7.11
CA PHE A 95 -3.64 1.09 -6.33
C PHE A 95 -2.32 0.34 -6.11
N LEU A 96 -1.20 0.87 -6.59
CA LEU A 96 0.13 0.30 -6.35
C LEU A 96 0.45 0.08 -4.85
N PRO A 97 0.10 1.00 -3.91
CA PRO A 97 0.27 0.72 -2.48
C PRO A 97 -0.58 -0.46 -1.98
N GLY A 98 -1.78 -0.62 -2.56
CA GLY A 98 -2.67 -1.77 -2.32
C GLY A 98 -2.00 -3.07 -2.75
N LEU A 99 -1.62 -3.14 -4.03
CA LEU A 99 -0.98 -4.31 -4.64
C LEU A 99 0.27 -4.75 -3.86
N ARG A 100 1.13 -3.80 -3.45
CA ARG A 100 2.28 -4.11 -2.59
C ARG A 100 1.86 -4.71 -1.25
N GLY A 101 0.82 -4.16 -0.63
CA GLY A 101 0.25 -4.68 0.62
C GLY A 101 -0.24 -6.12 0.47
N LEU A 102 -1.00 -6.40 -0.60
CA LEU A 102 -1.45 -7.75 -0.96
C LEU A 102 -0.26 -8.70 -1.10
N LEU A 103 0.69 -8.41 -2.00
CA LEU A 103 1.84 -9.29 -2.27
C LEU A 103 2.68 -9.54 -1.01
N LEU A 104 3.02 -8.49 -0.26
CA LEU A 104 3.78 -8.63 0.98
C LEU A 104 3.05 -9.47 2.03
N SER A 105 1.73 -9.29 2.15
CA SER A 105 0.93 -10.08 3.11
C SER A 105 0.80 -11.53 2.68
N LEU A 106 0.61 -11.79 1.38
CA LEU A 106 0.57 -13.12 0.82
C LEU A 106 1.92 -13.85 1.02
N LEU A 107 3.04 -13.21 0.69
CA LEU A 107 4.39 -13.76 0.89
C LEU A 107 4.78 -13.92 2.36
N SER A 108 4.11 -13.21 3.28
CA SER A 108 4.31 -13.42 4.72
C SER A 108 3.66 -14.71 5.23
N VAL A 109 2.62 -15.19 4.54
CA VAL A 109 1.93 -16.45 4.83
C VAL A 109 2.50 -17.59 3.98
N TYR A 110 2.91 -17.30 2.74
CA TYR A 110 3.50 -18.23 1.77
C TYR A 110 4.89 -17.76 1.32
N PRO A 111 5.94 -17.94 2.14
CA PRO A 111 7.30 -17.47 1.80
C PRO A 111 7.87 -18.09 0.53
N ASP A 112 7.50 -19.34 0.24
CA ASP A 112 7.99 -20.13 -0.90
C ASP A 112 6.98 -20.18 -2.05
N LEU A 113 6.03 -19.24 -2.12
CA LEU A 113 4.99 -19.19 -3.15
C LEU A 113 5.60 -19.32 -4.55
N SER A 114 5.15 -20.31 -5.32
CA SER A 114 5.64 -20.55 -6.68
C SER A 114 4.59 -20.35 -7.79
N SER A 115 3.35 -20.04 -7.41
CA SER A 115 2.24 -19.77 -8.32
C SER A 115 2.41 -18.49 -9.14
N PRO A 116 2.13 -18.49 -10.46
CA PRO A 116 2.08 -17.25 -11.24
C PRO A 116 1.11 -16.22 -10.65
N PHE A 117 1.45 -14.94 -10.75
CA PHE A 117 0.60 -13.85 -10.25
C PHE A 117 0.39 -12.80 -11.35
N VAL A 118 -0.82 -12.75 -11.92
CA VAL A 118 -1.14 -11.87 -13.04
C VAL A 118 -1.79 -10.57 -12.52
N VAL A 119 -1.24 -9.43 -12.93
CA VAL A 119 -1.79 -8.11 -12.65
C VAL A 119 -2.38 -7.53 -13.92
N PHE A 120 -3.70 -7.42 -13.97
CA PHE A 120 -4.37 -6.66 -15.02
C PHE A 120 -4.33 -5.16 -14.70
N HIS A 121 -3.95 -4.33 -15.66
CA HIS A 121 -3.87 -2.88 -15.49
C HIS A 121 -4.29 -2.10 -16.76
N ASP A 122 -4.38 -0.78 -16.66
CA ASP A 122 -4.81 0.12 -17.74
C ASP A 122 -3.65 0.83 -18.46
N GLY A 123 -2.43 0.30 -18.34
CA GLY A 123 -1.21 0.92 -18.85
C GLY A 123 -0.57 1.96 -17.92
N SER A 124 -1.20 2.32 -16.80
CA SER A 124 -0.64 3.31 -15.84
C SER A 124 0.54 2.79 -15.02
N LEU A 125 0.66 1.48 -14.80
CA LEU A 125 1.82 0.87 -14.15
C LEU A 125 3.03 0.97 -15.08
N ASN A 126 3.91 1.92 -14.81
CA ASN A 126 5.10 2.16 -15.62
C ASN A 126 6.17 1.07 -15.37
N GLN A 127 7.24 1.07 -16.15
CA GLN A 127 8.31 0.07 -16.04
C GLN A 127 9.00 0.05 -14.67
N LEU A 128 9.10 1.20 -14.00
CA LEU A 128 9.68 1.29 -12.67
C LEU A 128 8.79 0.61 -11.62
N ASP A 129 7.48 0.87 -11.68
CA ASP A 129 6.50 0.24 -10.78
C ASP A 129 6.51 -1.28 -10.95
N GLN A 130 6.52 -1.74 -12.21
CA GLN A 130 6.57 -3.16 -12.55
C GLN A 130 7.86 -3.83 -12.06
N ALA A 131 9.00 -3.18 -12.25
CA ALA A 131 10.28 -3.73 -11.84
C ALA A 131 10.42 -3.79 -10.30
N GLU A 132 9.93 -2.80 -9.55
CA GLU A 132 9.88 -2.88 -8.09
C GLU A 132 9.00 -4.04 -7.60
N LEU A 133 7.88 -4.30 -8.27
CA LEU A 133 7.01 -5.44 -7.96
C LEU A 133 7.64 -6.78 -8.36
N LEU A 134 8.41 -6.85 -9.44
CA LEU A 134 9.18 -8.05 -9.83
C LEU A 134 10.28 -8.38 -8.81
N GLU A 135 10.90 -7.39 -8.20
CA GLU A 135 11.84 -7.62 -7.09
C GLU A 135 11.14 -8.20 -5.85
N LEU A 136 9.89 -7.80 -5.61
CA LEU A 136 9.08 -8.34 -4.53
C LEU A 136 8.64 -9.78 -4.82
N TYR A 137 8.19 -10.04 -6.06
CA TYR A 137 7.72 -11.35 -6.49
C TYR A 137 8.08 -11.62 -7.96
N PRO A 138 9.16 -12.40 -8.25
CA PRO A 138 9.65 -12.59 -9.62
C PRO A 138 8.68 -13.30 -10.59
N ARG A 139 7.63 -13.95 -10.07
CA ARG A 139 6.61 -14.65 -10.88
C ARG A 139 5.37 -13.80 -11.15
N ILE A 140 5.45 -12.49 -10.90
CA ILE A 140 4.41 -11.55 -11.29
C ILE A 140 4.49 -11.25 -12.79
N SER A 141 3.35 -11.17 -13.46
CA SER A 141 3.23 -10.69 -14.84
C SER A 141 2.24 -9.54 -14.92
N PHE A 142 2.43 -8.66 -15.89
CA PHE A 142 1.59 -7.48 -16.10
C PHE A 142 0.90 -7.59 -17.44
N GLU A 143 -0.42 -7.51 -17.44
CA GLU A 143 -1.24 -7.56 -18.64
C GLU A 143 -2.07 -6.27 -18.72
N ALA A 144 -2.01 -5.58 -19.86
CA ALA A 144 -2.82 -4.41 -20.15
C ALA A 144 -3.84 -4.74 -21.25
N PRO A 145 -4.85 -5.58 -20.95
CA PRO A 145 -5.80 -6.02 -21.97
C PRO A 145 -6.69 -4.85 -22.40
N ASP A 146 -7.17 -4.88 -23.65
CA ASP A 146 -8.05 -3.85 -24.19
C ASP A 146 -9.44 -3.90 -23.51
N PRO A 147 -9.86 -2.85 -22.78
CA PRO A 147 -11.18 -2.83 -22.15
C PRO A 147 -12.28 -2.25 -23.06
N SER A 148 -12.04 -2.12 -24.37
CA SER A 148 -12.99 -1.51 -25.32
C SER A 148 -14.40 -2.07 -25.23
N TRP A 149 -14.57 -3.36 -24.93
CA TRP A 149 -15.89 -3.97 -24.78
C TRP A 149 -16.69 -3.47 -23.55
N VAL A 150 -16.02 -2.91 -22.54
CA VAL A 150 -16.63 -2.24 -21.37
C VAL A 150 -17.05 -0.80 -21.71
N SER A 151 -16.42 -0.19 -22.73
CA SER A 151 -16.66 1.22 -23.10
C SER A 151 -18.10 1.51 -23.54
N VAL A 152 -18.85 0.46 -23.90
CA VAL A 152 -20.28 0.45 -24.22
C VAL A 152 -21.14 0.89 -23.03
N LEU A 153 -20.65 0.75 -21.79
CA LEU A 153 -21.38 1.20 -20.61
C LEU A 153 -21.60 2.71 -20.63
N PRO A 154 -22.83 3.20 -20.41
CA PRO A 154 -23.13 4.63 -20.37
C PRO A 154 -22.20 5.35 -19.38
N ARG A 155 -21.65 6.50 -19.79
CA ARG A 155 -20.71 7.30 -18.99
C ARG A 155 -21.32 7.75 -17.66
N ASP A 156 -22.63 7.92 -17.65
CA ASP A 156 -23.50 8.31 -16.54
C ASP A 156 -24.09 7.13 -15.76
N SER A 157 -23.73 5.88 -16.09
CA SER A 157 -24.18 4.74 -15.30
C SER A 157 -23.53 4.74 -13.91
N ALA A 158 -24.33 4.51 -12.87
CA ALA A 158 -23.85 4.46 -11.48
C ALA A 158 -22.73 3.43 -11.27
N ASN A 159 -22.74 2.33 -12.05
CA ASN A 159 -21.70 1.31 -12.00
C ASN A 159 -20.37 1.82 -12.54
N ARG A 160 -20.39 2.54 -13.68
CA ARG A 160 -19.18 3.13 -14.27
C ARG A 160 -18.64 4.28 -13.42
N GLU A 161 -19.49 5.08 -12.80
CA GLU A 161 -19.07 6.13 -11.85
C GLU A 161 -18.35 5.52 -10.63
N ARG A 162 -18.81 4.36 -10.15
CA ARG A 162 -18.31 3.74 -8.92
C ARG A 162 -16.92 3.11 -9.06
N ILE A 163 -16.70 2.28 -10.09
CA ILE A 163 -15.46 1.49 -10.24
C ILE A 163 -14.68 1.80 -11.51
N GLY A 164 -15.21 2.69 -12.37
CA GLY A 164 -14.63 2.95 -13.69
C GLY A 164 -14.65 1.73 -14.60
N VAL A 165 -13.88 1.81 -15.68
CA VAL A 165 -13.66 0.67 -16.60
C VAL A 165 -12.70 -0.35 -15.97
N LEU A 166 -11.76 0.12 -15.14
CA LEU A 166 -10.73 -0.69 -14.50
C LEU A 166 -11.32 -1.82 -13.65
N GLY A 167 -12.39 -1.57 -12.90
CA GLY A 167 -12.96 -2.59 -12.01
C GLY A 167 -13.53 -3.83 -12.71
N TYR A 168 -13.76 -3.78 -14.02
CA TYR A 168 -14.17 -4.95 -14.80
C TYR A 168 -13.01 -5.78 -15.35
N LEU A 169 -11.76 -5.30 -15.23
CA LEU A 169 -10.59 -6.05 -15.69
C LEU A 169 -10.37 -7.35 -14.91
N ASN A 170 -10.93 -7.48 -13.70
CA ASN A 170 -10.83 -8.71 -12.90
C ASN A 170 -11.46 -9.91 -13.63
N THR A 171 -12.35 -9.67 -14.59
CA THR A 171 -12.97 -10.71 -15.41
C THR A 171 -12.05 -11.35 -16.44
N TYR A 172 -10.92 -10.70 -16.79
CA TYR A 172 -9.87 -11.32 -17.59
C TYR A 172 -9.21 -12.52 -16.89
N ALA A 173 -9.44 -12.72 -15.58
CA ALA A 173 -9.09 -13.97 -14.92
C ALA A 173 -9.73 -15.20 -15.61
N LEU A 174 -10.91 -15.04 -16.22
CA LEU A 174 -11.58 -16.08 -17.00
C LEU A 174 -10.89 -16.38 -18.33
N SER A 175 -9.87 -15.64 -18.77
CA SER A 175 -9.06 -15.94 -19.97
C SER A 175 -7.74 -16.65 -19.65
N LEU A 176 -7.37 -16.80 -18.37
CA LEU A 176 -6.13 -17.48 -17.97
C LEU A 176 -6.29 -19.01 -18.07
N ARG A 177 -5.96 -19.59 -19.23
CA ARG A 177 -6.06 -21.03 -19.51
C ARG A 177 -4.91 -21.83 -18.87
N GLY A 178 -5.09 -23.15 -18.77
CA GLY A 178 -4.01 -24.09 -18.40
C GLY A 178 -3.78 -24.26 -16.89
N TYR A 179 -4.51 -23.50 -16.06
CA TYR A 179 -4.47 -23.64 -14.61
C TYR A 179 -5.56 -24.56 -14.10
N GLU A 180 -5.26 -25.32 -13.05
CA GLU A 180 -6.28 -26.05 -12.31
C GLU A 180 -7.23 -25.09 -11.61
N ARG A 181 -6.71 -23.96 -11.10
CA ARG A 181 -7.50 -22.89 -10.48
C ARG A 181 -6.87 -21.51 -10.69
N VAL A 182 -7.72 -20.50 -10.82
CA VAL A 182 -7.32 -19.09 -10.79
C VAL A 182 -7.97 -18.43 -9.57
N VAL A 183 -7.16 -17.83 -8.70
CA VAL A 183 -7.62 -17.13 -7.50
C VAL A 183 -7.56 -15.63 -7.75
N VAL A 184 -8.73 -15.01 -7.92
CA VAL A 184 -8.89 -13.57 -8.04
C VAL A 184 -8.89 -12.96 -6.64
N LEU A 185 -8.04 -11.96 -6.43
CA LEU A 185 -7.95 -11.16 -5.20
C LEU A 185 -7.99 -9.68 -5.58
N ASP A 186 -8.82 -8.88 -4.91
CA ASP A 186 -8.71 -7.43 -5.08
C ASP A 186 -7.38 -6.91 -4.52
N SER A 187 -6.84 -5.84 -5.12
CA SER A 187 -5.55 -5.27 -4.70
C SER A 187 -5.59 -4.59 -3.33
N ASP A 188 -6.76 -4.46 -2.70
CA ASP A 188 -6.96 -3.86 -1.38
C ASP A 188 -7.33 -4.87 -0.30
N VAL A 189 -6.82 -6.10 -0.42
CA VAL A 189 -6.93 -7.13 0.63
C VAL A 189 -5.60 -7.32 1.36
N LEU A 190 -5.66 -7.81 2.60
CA LEU A 190 -4.51 -8.30 3.35
C LEU A 190 -4.74 -9.74 3.78
N VAL A 191 -3.73 -10.58 3.55
CA VAL A 191 -3.71 -12.00 3.94
C VAL A 191 -3.04 -12.14 5.31
N PHE A 192 -3.73 -12.81 6.24
CA PHE A 192 -3.30 -13.03 7.62
C PHE A 192 -3.16 -14.52 7.98
N GLY A 193 -3.68 -15.42 7.15
CA GLY A 193 -3.65 -16.85 7.39
C GLY A 193 -3.79 -17.66 6.10
N SER A 194 -3.78 -18.97 6.24
CA SER A 194 -3.85 -19.90 5.11
C SER A 194 -5.14 -19.73 4.29
N LEU A 195 -4.96 -19.63 2.98
CA LEU A 195 -5.95 -19.61 1.91
C LEU A 195 -6.10 -20.97 1.22
N ASP A 196 -5.58 -22.07 1.78
CA ASP A 196 -5.44 -23.36 1.08
C ASP A 196 -6.76 -23.92 0.52
N ARG A 197 -7.88 -23.62 1.17
CA ARG A 197 -9.21 -24.01 0.69
C ARG A 197 -9.55 -23.40 -0.66
N LEU A 198 -8.96 -22.26 -1.02
CA LEU A 198 -9.17 -21.65 -2.34
C LEU A 198 -8.71 -22.57 -3.45
N TRP A 199 -7.62 -23.33 -3.27
CA TRP A 199 -7.10 -24.24 -4.29
C TRP A 199 -7.31 -25.73 -4.01
N ALA A 200 -8.12 -26.10 -3.04
CA ALA A 200 -8.47 -27.49 -2.83
C ALA A 200 -9.04 -28.14 -4.13
N PRO A 201 -8.88 -29.45 -4.36
CA PRO A 201 -9.45 -30.11 -5.52
C PRO A 201 -10.98 -29.89 -5.63
N GLY A 202 -11.51 -29.80 -6.85
CA GLY A 202 -12.94 -29.65 -7.11
C GLY A 202 -13.29 -28.70 -8.24
N SER A 203 -14.49 -28.85 -8.79
CA SER A 203 -15.00 -28.11 -9.96
C SER A 203 -15.91 -26.92 -9.61
N ALA A 204 -16.13 -26.66 -8.32
CA ALA A 204 -16.93 -25.51 -7.89
C ALA A 204 -16.11 -24.21 -7.88
N PHE A 205 -16.80 -23.11 -8.19
CA PHE A 205 -16.35 -21.79 -7.81
C PHE A 205 -16.34 -21.69 -6.29
N ARG A 206 -15.32 -21.05 -5.71
CA ARG A 206 -15.29 -20.78 -4.27
C ARG A 206 -15.34 -19.30 -4.04
N VAL A 207 -16.30 -18.90 -3.22
CA VAL A 207 -16.65 -17.50 -2.99
C VAL A 207 -17.07 -17.35 -1.54
N VAL A 208 -17.07 -16.12 -1.06
CA VAL A 208 -17.49 -15.79 0.30
C VAL A 208 -18.68 -14.85 0.20
N ILE A 209 -19.63 -15.00 1.11
CA ILE A 209 -20.79 -14.11 1.19
C ILE A 209 -20.35 -12.66 1.50
N ASP A 210 -21.06 -11.68 0.97
CA ASP A 210 -20.83 -10.28 1.31
C ASP A 210 -21.47 -9.95 2.66
N CYS A 211 -20.61 -9.77 3.67
CA CYS A 211 -20.98 -9.32 5.01
C CYS A 211 -20.17 -8.07 5.34
N GLY A 212 -20.81 -7.01 5.82
CA GLY A 212 -20.12 -5.74 6.10
C GLY A 212 -21.03 -4.64 6.59
N ALA A 213 -22.14 -4.39 5.89
CA ALA A 213 -23.17 -3.47 6.37
C ALA A 213 -24.11 -4.13 7.40
N ASN A 214 -24.25 -5.45 7.32
CA ASN A 214 -25.08 -6.28 8.18
C ASN A 214 -24.24 -7.42 8.78
N PRO A 215 -24.66 -8.01 9.92
CA PRO A 215 -23.99 -9.17 10.51
C PRO A 215 -24.25 -10.48 9.72
N TYR A 216 -25.12 -10.42 8.70
CA TYR A 216 -25.51 -11.52 7.83
C TYR A 216 -25.43 -11.11 6.36
N GLY A 217 -25.33 -12.10 5.47
CA GLY A 217 -25.48 -11.93 4.03
C GLY A 217 -26.95 -11.82 3.64
N VAL A 218 -27.24 -11.00 2.63
CA VAL A 218 -28.58 -10.84 2.07
C VAL A 218 -28.75 -11.79 0.90
N VAL A 219 -29.87 -12.51 0.83
CA VAL A 219 -30.20 -13.35 -0.32
C VAL A 219 -30.82 -12.49 -1.42
N SER A 220 -30.26 -12.57 -2.63
CA SER A 220 -30.80 -11.91 -3.80
C SER A 220 -32.07 -12.62 -4.26
N GLY A 221 -33.16 -11.86 -4.44
CA GLY A 221 -34.38 -12.39 -5.04
C GLY A 221 -34.21 -12.81 -6.51
N HIS A 222 -33.17 -12.33 -7.19
CA HIS A 222 -32.88 -12.71 -8.58
C HIS A 222 -32.14 -14.05 -8.66
N THR A 223 -31.11 -14.26 -7.83
CA THR A 223 -30.28 -15.47 -7.88
C THR A 223 -30.73 -16.57 -6.92
N GLY A 224 -31.62 -16.25 -5.97
CA GLY A 224 -32.02 -17.17 -4.89
C GLY A 224 -30.87 -17.54 -3.94
N ARG A 225 -29.73 -16.83 -4.01
CA ARG A 225 -28.50 -17.12 -3.27
C ARG A 225 -28.04 -15.91 -2.46
N PRO A 226 -27.27 -16.09 -1.37
CA PRO A 226 -26.62 -14.97 -0.69
C PRO A 226 -25.74 -14.20 -1.68
N VAL A 227 -25.81 -12.88 -1.64
CA VAL A 227 -24.92 -12.01 -2.42
C VAL A 227 -23.49 -12.30 -1.99
N ILE A 228 -22.63 -12.61 -2.97
CA ILE A 228 -21.20 -12.87 -2.73
C ILE A 228 -20.38 -11.58 -2.79
N ASN A 229 -19.23 -11.56 -2.12
CA ASN A 229 -18.23 -10.50 -2.22
C ASN A 229 -17.23 -10.82 -3.36
N SER A 230 -17.06 -9.91 -4.33
CA SER A 230 -16.18 -10.17 -5.49
C SER A 230 -14.69 -9.97 -5.22
N GLY A 231 -14.30 -9.45 -4.04
CA GLY A 231 -12.88 -9.23 -3.73
C GLY A 231 -12.06 -10.51 -3.51
N LEU A 232 -12.74 -11.66 -3.50
CA LEU A 232 -12.11 -12.97 -3.60
C LEU A 232 -13.02 -13.92 -4.38
N ILE A 233 -12.49 -14.54 -5.42
CA ILE A 233 -13.16 -15.59 -6.19
C ILE A 233 -12.11 -16.61 -6.60
N SER A 234 -12.33 -17.88 -6.27
CA SER A 234 -11.53 -18.97 -6.86
C SER A 234 -12.29 -19.66 -7.97
N ILE A 235 -11.73 -19.59 -9.17
CA ILE A 235 -12.29 -20.08 -10.43
C ILE A 235 -11.70 -21.46 -10.71
N PRO A 236 -12.52 -22.51 -10.88
CA PRO A 236 -12.03 -23.82 -11.27
C PRO A 236 -11.56 -23.82 -12.74
N GLY A 237 -10.56 -24.63 -13.06
CA GLY A 237 -9.99 -24.73 -14.40
C GLY A 237 -11.01 -25.05 -15.48
N SER A 238 -12.03 -25.85 -15.15
CA SER A 238 -13.16 -26.18 -16.03
C SER A 238 -14.00 -24.96 -16.44
N ALA A 239 -13.95 -23.86 -15.69
CA ALA A 239 -14.65 -22.62 -16.01
C ALA A 239 -13.77 -21.59 -16.73
N LEU A 240 -12.46 -21.85 -16.86
CA LEU A 240 -11.53 -21.02 -17.62
C LEU A 240 -11.71 -21.34 -19.10
N THR A 241 -12.81 -20.88 -19.70
CA THR A 241 -13.18 -21.12 -21.11
C THR A 241 -13.63 -19.85 -21.81
N ASP A 242 -13.49 -19.81 -23.13
CA ASP A 242 -13.90 -18.64 -23.92
C ASP A 242 -15.41 -18.43 -23.86
N THR A 243 -16.17 -19.52 -23.73
CA THR A 243 -17.61 -19.47 -23.49
C THR A 243 -17.94 -18.75 -22.19
N MET A 244 -17.25 -19.05 -21.08
CA MET A 244 -17.48 -18.39 -19.80
C MET A 244 -17.08 -16.92 -19.85
N PHE A 245 -15.95 -16.61 -20.49
CA PHE A 245 -15.49 -15.23 -20.67
C PHE A 245 -16.45 -14.42 -21.55
N THR A 246 -16.95 -14.98 -22.66
CA THR A 246 -17.94 -14.34 -23.54
C THR A 246 -19.25 -14.10 -22.80
N ARG A 247 -19.70 -15.06 -21.98
CA ARG A 247 -20.88 -14.89 -21.12
C ARG A 247 -20.69 -13.74 -20.13
N MET A 248 -19.52 -13.64 -19.51
CA MET A 248 -19.18 -12.55 -18.59
C MET A 248 -19.23 -11.18 -19.30
N GLN A 249 -18.65 -11.07 -20.50
CA GLN A 249 -18.71 -9.85 -21.30
C GLN A 249 -20.15 -9.43 -21.64
N ALA A 250 -21.01 -10.40 -21.98
CA ALA A 250 -22.42 -10.15 -22.25
C ALA A 250 -23.14 -9.57 -21.02
N LEU A 251 -22.92 -10.15 -19.83
CA LEU A 251 -23.50 -9.67 -18.57
C LEU A 251 -23.01 -8.27 -18.19
N ILE A 252 -21.74 -7.94 -18.49
CA ILE A 252 -21.21 -6.60 -18.24
C ILE A 252 -21.90 -5.58 -19.14
N ARG A 253 -22.12 -5.88 -20.42
CA ARG A 253 -22.82 -4.98 -21.35
C ARG A 253 -24.24 -4.65 -20.90
N SER A 254 -24.92 -5.59 -20.24
CA SER A 254 -26.25 -5.39 -19.64
C SER A 254 -26.22 -5.02 -18.15
N SER A 255 -25.05 -4.73 -17.56
CA SER A 255 -24.94 -4.50 -16.11
C SER A 255 -25.60 -3.21 -15.64
N ALA A 256 -25.85 -2.27 -16.56
CA ALA A 256 -26.58 -1.03 -16.30
C ALA A 256 -28.09 -1.28 -16.07
N ASP A 257 -28.64 -2.37 -16.61
CA ASP A 257 -30.05 -2.71 -16.47
C ASP A 257 -30.34 -3.13 -15.03
N SER A 258 -31.44 -2.66 -14.43
CA SER A 258 -31.81 -3.06 -13.06
C SER A 258 -32.18 -4.54 -13.02
N VAL A 259 -31.65 -5.26 -12.02
CA VAL A 259 -31.88 -6.70 -11.86
C VAL A 259 -32.61 -6.99 -10.57
N CYS A 260 -32.06 -6.54 -9.45
CA CYS A 260 -32.77 -6.51 -8.18
C CYS A 260 -32.11 -5.50 -7.23
N PRO A 261 -32.86 -4.96 -6.25
CA PRO A 261 -32.35 -3.93 -5.37
C PRO A 261 -31.08 -4.31 -4.60
N HIS A 262 -30.86 -5.60 -4.31
CA HIS A 262 -29.68 -6.06 -3.58
C HIS A 262 -28.43 -6.19 -4.45
N LEU A 263 -28.58 -6.44 -5.75
CA LEU A 263 -27.44 -6.54 -6.66
C LEU A 263 -27.10 -5.18 -7.29
N ASP A 264 -28.10 -4.33 -7.54
CA ASP A 264 -27.90 -3.01 -8.17
C ASP A 264 -27.09 -2.02 -7.31
N LEU A 265 -26.84 -2.38 -6.04
CA LEU A 265 -25.92 -1.66 -5.15
C LEU A 265 -24.44 -1.89 -5.48
N PHE A 266 -24.12 -2.81 -6.38
CA PHE A 266 -22.75 -3.18 -6.70
C PHE A 266 -22.48 -3.16 -8.21
N ALA A 267 -21.21 -3.01 -8.58
CA ALA A 267 -20.77 -2.94 -9.97
C ALA A 267 -20.31 -4.32 -10.49
N ASP A 268 -19.02 -4.62 -10.45
CA ASP A 268 -18.46 -5.92 -10.86
C ASP A 268 -19.06 -7.09 -10.05
N GLN A 269 -19.28 -6.91 -8.74
CA GLN A 269 -19.90 -7.92 -7.88
C GLN A 269 -21.30 -8.33 -8.36
N LYS A 270 -22.09 -7.40 -8.92
CA LYS A 270 -23.40 -7.71 -9.50
C LYS A 270 -23.28 -8.70 -10.65
N VAL A 271 -22.29 -8.49 -11.52
CA VAL A 271 -22.05 -9.31 -12.69
C VAL A 271 -21.58 -10.70 -12.29
N TRP A 272 -20.66 -10.80 -11.32
CA TRP A 272 -20.25 -12.09 -10.75
C TRP A 272 -21.41 -12.88 -10.15
N ASN A 273 -22.30 -12.24 -9.38
CA ASN A 273 -23.48 -12.90 -8.82
C ASN A 273 -24.41 -13.45 -9.92
N GLN A 274 -24.61 -12.71 -11.02
CA GLN A 274 -25.40 -13.19 -12.16
C GLN A 274 -24.72 -14.35 -12.90
N LEU A 275 -23.40 -14.27 -13.12
CA LEU A 275 -22.66 -15.34 -13.79
C LEU A 275 -22.76 -16.66 -13.03
N LEU A 276 -22.63 -16.60 -11.71
CA LEU A 276 -22.55 -17.78 -10.84
C LEU A 276 -23.90 -18.39 -10.48
N MET A 277 -25.02 -17.77 -10.87
CA MET A 277 -26.37 -18.25 -10.57
C MET A 277 -26.59 -19.71 -11.01
N ASP A 278 -26.10 -20.07 -12.20
CA ASP A 278 -26.23 -21.43 -12.77
C ASP A 278 -24.97 -22.28 -12.60
N GLN A 279 -24.00 -21.82 -11.80
CA GLN A 279 -22.73 -22.51 -11.62
C GLN A 279 -22.69 -23.28 -10.29
N PRO A 280 -21.91 -24.37 -10.21
CA PRO A 280 -21.56 -24.99 -8.95
C PRO A 280 -20.74 -24.01 -8.10
N VAL A 281 -21.25 -23.69 -6.92
CA VAL A 281 -20.63 -22.74 -5.98
C VAL A 281 -20.50 -23.39 -4.62
N GLU A 282 -19.30 -23.31 -4.05
CA GLU A 282 -18.99 -23.59 -2.65
C GLU A 282 -18.86 -22.25 -1.92
N LEU A 283 -19.71 -22.05 -0.90
CA LEU A 283 -19.61 -20.89 -0.01
C LEU A 283 -18.56 -21.18 1.06
N LEU A 284 -17.44 -20.47 1.00
CA LEU A 284 -16.42 -20.53 2.04
C LEU A 284 -16.84 -19.69 3.26
N PRO A 285 -16.31 -20.03 4.45
CA PRO A 285 -16.59 -19.25 5.64
C PRO A 285 -16.01 -17.83 5.54
N LEU A 286 -16.58 -16.91 6.32
CA LEU A 286 -16.32 -15.47 6.25
C LEU A 286 -14.86 -15.10 6.51
N ASN A 287 -14.11 -15.96 7.21
CA ASN A 287 -12.68 -15.77 7.45
C ASN A 287 -11.83 -15.71 6.17
N PHE A 288 -12.32 -16.25 5.04
CA PHE A 288 -11.61 -16.21 3.76
C PHE A 288 -11.79 -14.90 2.99
N ASN A 289 -12.76 -14.05 3.33
CA ASN A 289 -12.91 -12.71 2.76
C ASN A 289 -13.80 -11.84 3.66
N CYS A 290 -13.21 -11.34 4.75
CA CYS A 290 -13.95 -10.54 5.71
C CYS A 290 -13.83 -9.05 5.38
N ASN A 291 -14.96 -8.39 5.12
CA ASN A 291 -14.97 -6.94 4.88
C ASN A 291 -14.49 -6.18 6.13
N ILE A 292 -13.64 -5.17 5.96
CA ILE A 292 -13.15 -4.34 7.06
C ILE A 292 -14.27 -3.71 7.90
N LYS A 293 -15.42 -3.39 7.27
CA LYS A 293 -16.60 -2.89 7.99
C LYS A 293 -17.12 -3.92 8.98
N TYR A 294 -17.13 -5.19 8.60
CA TYR A 294 -17.53 -6.27 9.48
C TYR A 294 -16.57 -6.41 10.66
N VAL A 295 -15.26 -6.36 10.40
CA VAL A 295 -14.24 -6.39 11.46
C VAL A 295 -14.48 -5.30 12.49
N VAL A 296 -14.73 -4.06 12.06
CA VAL A 296 -14.92 -2.94 13.00
C VAL A 296 -16.28 -2.98 13.70
N GLN A 297 -17.36 -3.24 12.97
CA GLN A 297 -18.72 -3.15 13.52
C GLN A 297 -19.12 -4.36 14.36
N PHE A 298 -18.61 -5.53 14.02
CA PHE A 298 -19.11 -6.81 14.50
C PHE A 298 -18.04 -7.63 15.22
N LEU A 299 -16.76 -7.42 14.91
CA LEU A 299 -15.65 -8.12 15.57
C LEU A 299 -14.82 -7.22 16.49
N GLU A 300 -15.27 -5.98 16.74
CA GLU A 300 -14.59 -5.02 17.62
C GLU A 300 -13.11 -4.79 17.24
N GLY A 301 -12.79 -4.88 15.95
CA GLY A 301 -11.41 -4.76 15.46
C GLY A 301 -10.57 -6.05 15.57
N CYS A 302 -11.13 -7.13 16.11
CA CYS A 302 -10.45 -8.41 16.23
C CYS A 302 -10.34 -9.11 14.87
N ILE A 303 -9.10 -9.42 14.48
CA ILE A 303 -8.79 -10.14 13.24
C ILE A 303 -8.39 -11.59 13.47
N GLU A 304 -8.42 -12.06 14.73
CA GLU A 304 -8.01 -13.42 15.05
C GLU A 304 -8.90 -14.46 14.35
N GLY A 305 -8.25 -15.43 13.71
CA GLY A 305 -8.92 -16.46 12.93
C GLY A 305 -9.41 -16.00 11.55
N LEU A 306 -9.14 -14.76 11.13
CA LEU A 306 -9.35 -14.33 9.74
C LEU A 306 -8.14 -14.70 8.89
N ALA A 307 -8.39 -15.30 7.72
CA ALA A 307 -7.36 -15.59 6.74
C ALA A 307 -7.13 -14.39 5.80
N LEU A 308 -8.19 -13.62 5.51
CA LEU A 308 -8.13 -12.45 4.64
C LEU A 308 -9.09 -11.36 5.11
N VAL A 309 -8.63 -10.12 5.08
CA VAL A 309 -9.46 -8.92 5.32
C VAL A 309 -9.47 -8.05 4.06
N HIS A 310 -10.65 -7.70 3.58
CA HIS A 310 -10.87 -6.87 2.40
C HIS A 310 -11.22 -5.44 2.81
N PHE A 311 -10.42 -4.47 2.38
CA PHE A 311 -10.58 -3.04 2.69
C PHE A 311 -11.54 -2.32 1.72
N ALA A 312 -12.70 -2.93 1.50
CA ALA A 312 -13.75 -2.38 0.66
C ALA A 312 -14.22 -0.99 1.13
N GLY A 313 -14.35 -0.04 0.19
CA GLY A 313 -14.66 1.36 0.50
C GLY A 313 -13.44 2.29 0.48
N PRO A 314 -13.40 3.37 1.30
CA PRO A 314 -12.34 4.36 1.29
C PRO A 314 -10.95 3.76 1.56
N LYS A 315 -10.04 3.89 0.59
CA LYS A 315 -8.70 3.28 0.66
C LYS A 315 -7.76 4.00 1.64
N PRO A 316 -7.07 3.26 2.53
CA PRO A 316 -6.15 3.83 3.53
C PRO A 316 -5.03 4.73 2.97
N TRP A 317 -4.63 4.53 1.71
CA TRP A 317 -3.54 5.26 1.05
C TRP A 317 -4.01 6.44 0.18
N LEU A 318 -5.30 6.57 -0.12
CA LEU A 318 -5.84 7.66 -0.96
C LEU A 318 -6.28 8.90 -0.14
N ARG A 319 -5.69 9.10 1.06
CA ARG A 319 -6.17 10.05 2.09
C ARG A 319 -6.16 11.53 1.67
N HIS A 320 -5.25 11.94 0.79
CA HIS A 320 -5.13 13.34 0.37
C HIS A 320 -6.16 13.73 -0.71
N GLU A 321 -6.64 12.77 -1.49
CA GLU A 321 -7.59 12.99 -2.59
C GLU A 321 -9.05 12.84 -2.14
N GLN A 322 -9.28 12.15 -1.00
CA GLN A 322 -10.61 11.89 -0.43
C GLN A 322 -11.15 13.03 0.47
N LEU A 323 -10.67 14.27 0.30
CA LEU A 323 -11.25 15.46 0.98
C LEU A 323 -12.71 15.75 0.56
N ARG A 324 -13.26 15.01 -0.41
CA ARG A 324 -14.69 15.05 -0.74
C ARG A 324 -15.50 14.32 0.32
N GLY A 325 -16.03 15.09 1.28
CA GLY A 325 -17.08 14.71 2.24
C GLY A 325 -16.78 13.47 3.06
N ARG A 326 -16.52 13.62 4.37
CA ARG A 326 -16.34 12.50 5.33
C ARG A 326 -17.34 11.38 5.05
N SER A 327 -16.89 10.33 4.35
CA SER A 327 -17.69 9.14 4.15
C SER A 327 -17.97 8.58 5.53
N LYS A 328 -19.26 8.38 5.87
CA LYS A 328 -19.70 7.75 7.13
C LYS A 328 -19.25 6.28 7.24
N SER A 329 -18.50 5.77 6.26
CA SER A 329 -17.94 4.43 6.23
C SER A 329 -16.98 4.23 7.39
N VAL A 330 -17.40 3.45 8.38
CA VAL A 330 -16.55 2.96 9.46
C VAL A 330 -15.48 2.03 8.85
N THR A 331 -14.21 2.43 8.92
CA THR A 331 -13.07 1.64 8.42
C THR A 331 -11.91 1.76 9.40
N ASP A 332 -11.19 0.67 9.64
CA ASP A 332 -9.92 0.69 10.39
C ASP A 332 -8.74 0.76 9.41
N HIS A 333 -8.38 1.98 9.03
CA HIS A 333 -7.18 2.20 8.22
C HIS A 333 -5.88 1.95 8.99
N TRP A 334 -5.90 1.96 10.33
CA TRP A 334 -4.70 1.70 11.12
C TRP A 334 -4.27 0.25 11.05
N LEU A 335 -5.22 -0.68 10.95
CA LEU A 335 -4.93 -2.08 10.65
C LEU A 335 -4.14 -2.23 9.34
N TRP A 336 -4.53 -1.54 8.27
CA TRP A 336 -3.77 -1.56 7.02
C TRP A 336 -2.37 -0.96 7.22
N ILE A 337 -2.30 0.25 7.77
CA ILE A 337 -1.04 1.00 7.91
C ILE A 337 -0.04 0.25 8.78
N ARG A 338 -0.45 -0.31 9.91
CA ARG A 338 0.45 -1.05 10.81
C ARG A 338 0.98 -2.33 10.16
N THR A 339 0.11 -3.07 9.48
CA THR A 339 0.45 -4.36 8.87
C THR A 339 1.38 -4.13 7.69
N THR A 340 1.00 -3.25 6.76
CA THR A 340 1.82 -2.96 5.58
C THR A 340 3.15 -2.34 5.95
N ARG A 341 3.22 -1.38 6.89
CA ARG A 341 4.51 -0.84 7.37
C ARG A 341 5.42 -1.91 7.94
N ARG A 342 4.90 -2.82 8.77
CA ARG A 342 5.68 -3.92 9.35
C ARG A 342 6.24 -4.84 8.25
N LEU A 343 5.42 -5.18 7.27
CA LEU A 343 5.81 -6.08 6.19
C LEU A 343 6.81 -5.41 5.22
N THR A 344 6.55 -4.16 4.83
CA THR A 344 7.47 -3.36 4.01
C THR A 344 8.81 -3.19 4.72
N TRP A 345 8.80 -2.94 6.03
CA TRP A 345 10.01 -2.87 6.84
C TRP A 345 10.82 -4.18 6.78
N ALA A 346 10.17 -5.32 7.06
CA ALA A 346 10.85 -6.61 7.03
C ALA A 346 11.43 -6.95 5.64
N TRP A 347 10.70 -6.62 4.57
CA TRP A 347 11.17 -6.82 3.20
C TRP A 347 12.33 -5.90 2.84
N ARG A 348 12.21 -4.58 3.11
CA ARG A 348 13.29 -3.61 2.83
C ARG A 348 14.55 -3.90 3.59
N LEU A 349 14.45 -4.32 4.85
CA LEU A 349 15.62 -4.68 5.65
C LEU A 349 16.37 -5.86 5.01
N ARG A 350 15.65 -6.90 4.56
CA ARG A 350 16.25 -8.04 3.85
C ARG A 350 16.92 -7.61 2.54
N GLN A 351 16.25 -6.78 1.73
CA GLN A 351 16.84 -6.26 0.49
C GLN A 351 18.11 -5.44 0.76
N PHE A 352 18.07 -4.57 1.77
CA PHE A 352 19.21 -3.75 2.16
C PHE A 352 20.37 -4.62 2.63
N GLN A 353 20.12 -5.59 3.51
CA GLN A 353 21.15 -6.54 3.97
C GLN A 353 21.77 -7.34 2.81
N ALA A 354 20.96 -7.80 1.86
CA ALA A 354 21.47 -8.50 0.68
C ALA A 354 22.33 -7.58 -0.21
N CYS A 355 21.94 -6.30 -0.34
CA CYS A 355 22.72 -5.31 -1.08
C CYS A 355 23.99 -4.87 -0.32
N SER A 356 23.95 -4.88 1.01
CA SER A 356 25.02 -4.43 1.90
C SER A 356 25.92 -5.54 2.41
N GLY A 357 25.69 -6.81 2.07
CA GLY A 357 26.53 -7.94 2.47
C GLY A 357 27.99 -7.87 2.00
N GLY A 358 28.35 -6.87 1.18
CA GLY A 358 29.75 -6.51 0.86
C GLY A 358 30.27 -5.23 1.53
N LEU A 359 29.46 -4.53 2.32
CA LEU A 359 29.80 -3.24 2.95
C LEU A 359 30.33 -3.36 4.40
N THR A 360 30.09 -4.49 5.08
CA THR A 360 30.60 -4.72 6.46
C THR A 360 32.12 -4.64 6.52
N ASP A 361 32.82 -5.05 5.47
CA ASP A 361 34.28 -4.98 5.39
C ASP A 361 34.81 -3.54 5.37
N TRP A 362 34.00 -2.56 4.95
CA TRP A 362 34.45 -1.17 4.82
C TRP A 362 34.49 -0.40 6.14
N ALA A 363 33.53 -0.65 7.04
CA ALA A 363 33.52 -0.01 8.36
C ALA A 363 34.71 -0.50 9.22
N GLU A 364 35.14 -1.74 8.99
CA GLU A 364 36.28 -2.34 9.69
C GLU A 364 37.63 -2.04 9.02
N SER A 365 37.68 -1.88 7.69
CA SER A 365 38.94 -1.65 6.99
C SER A 365 39.60 -0.32 7.31
N GLY A 366 38.85 0.68 7.82
CA GLY A 366 39.42 1.82 8.55
C GLY A 366 40.49 2.66 7.82
N ASP A 367 40.72 2.44 6.53
CA ASP A 367 41.88 2.94 5.79
C ASP A 367 41.90 4.48 5.65
N TRP A 368 40.76 5.13 5.88
CA TRP A 368 40.66 6.60 5.91
C TRP A 368 41.14 7.21 7.23
N LYS A 369 41.29 6.43 8.32
CA LYS A 369 41.79 6.94 9.61
C LYS A 369 43.26 7.39 9.55
N GLY A 370 43.98 7.12 8.46
CA GLY A 370 45.35 7.58 8.22
C GLY A 370 45.51 8.75 7.25
N THR A 371 44.46 9.16 6.52
CA THR A 371 44.58 10.22 5.50
C THR A 371 44.37 11.60 6.11
N THR A 372 45.32 12.52 5.92
CA THR A 372 45.22 13.91 6.39
C THR A 372 44.34 14.80 5.51
N ARG A 373 43.94 14.32 4.33
CA ARG A 373 43.10 15.07 3.38
C ARG A 373 41.61 14.90 3.75
N PRO A 374 40.81 15.97 3.73
CA PRO A 374 39.39 15.89 4.05
C PRO A 374 38.59 15.17 2.95
N ALA A 375 37.49 14.56 3.35
CA ALA A 375 36.42 14.14 2.43
C ALA A 375 35.57 15.37 2.08
N VAL A 376 35.09 15.46 0.84
CA VAL A 376 34.25 16.57 0.40
C VAL A 376 32.90 16.04 -0.06
N ALA A 377 31.81 16.64 0.44
CA ALA A 377 30.45 16.27 0.08
C ALA A 377 29.64 17.44 -0.49
N ALA A 378 28.77 17.15 -1.46
CA ALA A 378 27.85 18.12 -2.03
C ALA A 378 26.53 17.46 -2.45
N PHE A 379 25.53 18.30 -2.75
CA PHE A 379 24.26 17.88 -3.35
C PHE A 379 24.22 18.12 -4.87
N HIS A 380 25.24 18.77 -5.42
CA HIS A 380 25.36 19.09 -6.84
C HIS A 380 26.77 18.76 -7.35
N PRO A 381 26.93 18.11 -8.52
CA PRO A 381 28.25 17.74 -9.05
C PRO A 381 29.13 18.95 -9.36
N GLN A 382 28.55 20.05 -9.85
CA GLN A 382 29.30 21.27 -10.15
C GLN A 382 30.04 21.83 -8.92
N ALA A 383 29.44 21.77 -7.73
CA ALA A 383 30.09 22.22 -6.51
C ALA A 383 31.38 21.42 -6.24
N LEU A 384 31.36 20.10 -6.47
CA LEU A 384 32.55 19.25 -6.32
C LEU A 384 33.65 19.64 -7.32
N LEU A 385 33.28 19.91 -8.58
CA LEU A 385 34.20 20.36 -9.63
C LEU A 385 34.84 21.71 -9.29
N ASP A 386 34.02 22.67 -8.84
CA ASP A 386 34.45 24.04 -8.53
C ASP A 386 35.35 24.12 -7.28
N SER A 387 35.29 23.12 -6.41
CA SER A 387 36.05 23.12 -5.16
C SER A 387 37.56 23.20 -5.39
N GLY A 388 38.07 22.68 -6.51
CA GLY A 388 39.51 22.65 -6.82
C GLY A 388 40.38 21.97 -5.76
N GLN A 389 39.78 21.34 -4.74
CA GLN A 389 40.49 20.82 -3.58
C GLN A 389 41.13 19.47 -3.90
N GLN A 390 42.36 19.27 -3.40
CA GLN A 390 42.93 17.92 -3.26
C GLN A 390 42.23 17.18 -2.13
N ALA A 391 41.00 16.73 -2.35
CA ALA A 391 40.28 15.88 -1.40
C ALA A 391 40.89 14.46 -1.36
N ALA A 392 40.61 13.73 -0.28
CA ALA A 392 40.87 12.29 -0.24
C ALA A 392 39.84 11.51 -1.08
N SER A 393 38.59 11.97 -1.03
CA SER A 393 37.44 11.34 -1.68
C SER A 393 36.32 12.36 -1.92
N TRP A 394 35.52 12.10 -2.95
CA TRP A 394 34.36 12.93 -3.30
C TRP A 394 33.06 12.18 -3.06
N HIS A 395 32.09 12.89 -2.48
CA HIS A 395 30.80 12.33 -2.12
C HIS A 395 29.66 13.19 -2.68
N LEU A 396 28.85 12.61 -3.57
CA LEU A 396 27.63 13.25 -4.05
C LEU A 396 26.42 12.66 -3.33
N VAL A 397 25.50 13.51 -2.90
CA VAL A 397 24.33 13.09 -2.13
C VAL A 397 23.05 13.31 -2.92
N ILE A 398 22.35 12.20 -3.17
CA ILE A 398 21.03 12.16 -3.81
C ILE A 398 20.01 11.93 -2.71
N HIS A 399 19.14 12.90 -2.45
CA HIS A 399 18.18 12.85 -1.35
C HIS A 399 16.72 12.73 -1.80
N SER A 400 16.42 12.89 -3.09
CA SER A 400 15.07 12.73 -3.62
C SER A 400 15.04 12.12 -5.02
N ALA A 401 13.92 11.47 -5.34
CA ALA A 401 13.65 10.96 -6.70
C ALA A 401 13.55 12.09 -7.73
N GLU A 402 13.16 13.30 -7.32
CA GLU A 402 13.04 14.47 -8.21
C GLU A 402 14.39 14.85 -8.86
N GLN A 403 15.51 14.53 -8.21
CA GLN A 403 16.85 14.73 -8.78
C GLN A 403 17.14 13.80 -9.98
N LEU A 404 16.41 12.68 -10.11
CA LEU A 404 16.52 11.72 -11.21
C LEU A 404 15.29 11.74 -12.15
N CYS A 405 14.19 12.34 -11.71
CA CYS A 405 12.92 12.40 -12.43
C CYS A 405 12.29 13.80 -12.24
N PRO A 406 12.83 14.86 -12.88
CA PRO A 406 12.29 16.21 -12.70
C PRO A 406 10.88 16.42 -13.29
N ALA A 407 10.34 15.46 -14.04
CA ALA A 407 8.97 15.47 -14.55
C ALA A 407 8.27 14.13 -14.30
N CYS A 408 7.07 14.17 -13.70
CA CYS A 408 6.27 12.99 -13.38
C CYS A 408 6.03 12.14 -14.64
N GLY A 409 6.48 10.87 -14.62
CA GLY A 409 6.21 9.89 -15.67
C GLY A 409 7.34 9.67 -16.69
N GLY A 410 8.45 10.40 -16.60
CA GLY A 410 9.65 10.11 -17.39
C GLY A 410 10.44 8.90 -16.87
N GLN A 411 11.17 8.22 -17.76
CA GLN A 411 12.21 7.26 -17.38
C GLN A 411 13.23 7.96 -16.45
N PRO A 412 13.66 7.31 -15.35
CA PRO A 412 14.72 7.83 -14.48
C PRO A 412 15.97 8.15 -15.28
N ARG A 413 16.47 9.37 -15.16
CA ARG A 413 17.69 9.84 -15.84
C ARG A 413 18.36 10.93 -15.04
N TRP A 414 19.68 10.93 -15.06
CA TRP A 414 20.44 12.05 -14.54
C TRP A 414 20.08 13.36 -15.27
N PRO A 415 20.13 14.51 -14.58
CA PRO A 415 20.05 15.81 -15.25
C PRO A 415 21.11 15.90 -16.36
N ALA A 416 20.76 16.51 -17.49
CA ALA A 416 21.60 16.48 -18.70
C ALA A 416 22.97 17.12 -18.47
N ASP A 417 23.03 18.12 -17.60
CA ASP A 417 24.23 18.83 -17.16
C ASP A 417 25.05 18.06 -16.11
N TRP A 418 24.48 17.04 -15.47
CA TRP A 418 25.18 16.28 -14.42
C TRP A 418 26.14 15.23 -14.97
N MET A 419 25.72 14.43 -15.96
CA MET A 419 26.51 13.26 -16.40
C MET A 419 27.94 13.57 -16.86
N PRO A 420 28.20 14.62 -17.66
CA PRO A 420 29.57 14.99 -18.00
C PRO A 420 30.41 15.31 -16.75
N GLY A 421 29.81 15.99 -15.77
CA GLY A 421 30.46 16.32 -14.51
C GLY A 421 30.74 15.08 -13.66
N LEU A 422 29.77 14.18 -13.52
CA LEU A 422 29.93 12.93 -12.76
C LEU A 422 31.03 12.04 -13.32
N ASN A 423 31.08 11.88 -14.65
CA ASN A 423 32.11 11.09 -15.30
C ASN A 423 33.50 11.73 -15.15
N SER A 424 33.60 13.05 -15.26
CA SER A 424 34.84 13.78 -15.03
C SER A 424 35.31 13.63 -13.57
N LEU A 425 34.38 13.74 -12.61
CA LEU A 425 34.67 13.58 -11.19
C LEU A 425 35.23 12.18 -10.89
N ALA A 426 34.57 11.13 -11.40
CA ALA A 426 34.97 9.73 -11.17
C ALA A 426 36.29 9.34 -11.83
N GLN A 427 36.71 10.04 -12.90
CA GLN A 427 38.02 9.83 -13.52
C GLN A 427 39.17 10.46 -12.72
N LEU A 428 38.90 11.56 -12.01
CA LEU A 428 39.90 12.29 -11.25
C LEU A 428 40.16 11.64 -9.89
N GLN A 429 39.10 11.18 -9.21
CA GLN A 429 39.18 10.60 -7.87
C GLN A 429 38.03 9.60 -7.62
N PRO A 430 38.16 8.73 -6.61
CA PRO A 430 37.04 7.90 -6.16
C PRO A 430 35.81 8.76 -5.83
N LEU A 431 34.72 8.53 -6.57
CA LEU A 431 33.44 9.19 -6.38
C LEU A 431 32.46 8.21 -5.73
N THR A 432 31.91 8.58 -4.58
CA THR A 432 30.84 7.82 -3.92
C THR A 432 29.52 8.58 -4.00
N LEU A 433 28.49 7.94 -4.53
CA LEU A 433 27.12 8.43 -4.50
C LEU A 433 26.43 7.89 -3.24
N TRP A 434 25.78 8.78 -2.49
CA TRP A 434 24.95 8.42 -1.34
C TRP A 434 23.48 8.64 -1.67
N ALA A 435 22.62 7.64 -1.44
CA ALA A 435 21.18 7.77 -1.66
C ALA A 435 20.34 7.02 -0.63
N PRO A 436 19.08 7.41 -0.39
CA PRO A 436 18.12 6.55 0.27
C PRO A 436 17.99 5.22 -0.47
N PHE A 437 17.88 4.11 0.27
CA PHE A 437 17.75 2.78 -0.33
C PHE A 437 16.50 2.65 -1.23
N SER A 438 15.42 3.37 -0.91
CA SER A 438 14.25 3.49 -1.78
C SER A 438 14.54 4.06 -3.18
N LEU A 439 15.67 4.74 -3.41
CA LEU A 439 16.09 5.23 -4.73
C LEU A 439 16.98 4.24 -5.50
N ARG A 440 17.29 3.06 -4.93
CA ARG A 440 18.20 2.09 -5.56
C ARG A 440 17.81 1.74 -6.99
N HIS A 441 16.54 1.41 -7.21
CA HIS A 441 16.07 1.04 -8.54
C HIS A 441 16.12 2.22 -9.52
N LEU A 442 15.82 3.43 -9.07
CA LEU A 442 15.91 4.63 -9.90
C LEU A 442 17.35 4.85 -10.40
N LEU A 443 18.33 4.67 -9.52
CA LEU A 443 19.75 4.82 -9.85
C LEU A 443 20.26 3.71 -10.79
N GLN A 444 19.75 2.48 -10.63
CA GLN A 444 20.05 1.39 -11.55
C GLN A 444 19.54 1.67 -12.96
N VAL A 445 18.30 2.18 -13.09
CA VAL A 445 17.70 2.53 -14.40
C VAL A 445 18.36 3.76 -15.01
N ALA A 446 18.65 4.79 -14.21
CA ALA A 446 19.31 6.01 -14.68
C ALA A 446 20.75 5.75 -15.20
N GLY A 447 21.34 4.60 -14.83
CA GLY A 447 22.70 4.21 -15.18
C GLY A 447 23.73 4.87 -14.26
N MET A 448 24.62 4.08 -13.67
CA MET A 448 25.66 4.61 -12.79
C MET A 448 26.78 5.29 -13.59
N PRO A 449 27.32 6.45 -13.15
CA PRO A 449 28.54 7.03 -13.71
C PRO A 449 29.69 6.03 -13.66
N ALA A 450 30.48 5.96 -14.73
CA ALA A 450 31.58 5.00 -14.83
C ALA A 450 32.63 5.27 -13.74
N GLY A 451 32.97 4.25 -12.94
CA GLY A 451 33.93 4.36 -11.84
C GLY A 451 33.36 4.93 -10.53
N ALA A 452 32.08 5.30 -10.49
CA ALA A 452 31.43 5.72 -9.24
C ALA A 452 30.93 4.51 -8.44
N GLU A 453 31.08 4.58 -7.12
CA GLU A 453 30.47 3.65 -6.17
C GLU A 453 29.12 4.20 -5.70
N CYS A 454 28.09 3.37 -5.53
CA CYS A 454 26.83 3.79 -4.91
C CYS A 454 26.68 3.17 -3.53
N ARG A 455 26.31 4.00 -2.54
CA ARG A 455 26.00 3.59 -1.18
C ARG A 455 24.60 4.02 -0.80
N PHE A 456 23.92 3.12 -0.11
CA PHE A 456 22.54 3.32 0.29
C PHE A 456 22.40 3.52 1.79
N ILE A 457 21.40 4.31 2.17
CA ILE A 457 21.01 4.52 3.56
C ILE A 457 19.53 4.14 3.69
N LEU A 458 19.19 3.29 4.65
CA LEU A 458 17.80 3.01 4.98
C LEU A 458 17.16 4.24 5.62
N MET A 459 16.26 4.90 4.87
CA MET A 459 15.66 6.16 5.33
C MET A 459 14.14 6.23 5.23
N GLU A 460 13.49 5.32 4.49
CA GLU A 460 12.04 5.27 4.48
C GLU A 460 11.45 4.93 5.86
N LEU A 461 10.19 5.33 6.09
CA LEU A 461 9.48 4.90 7.29
C LEU A 461 9.26 3.37 7.26
N PRO A 462 9.47 2.64 8.37
CA PRO A 462 9.71 3.12 9.73
C PRO A 462 11.19 3.18 10.17
N PHE A 463 12.18 3.12 9.28
CA PHE A 463 13.61 3.11 9.64
C PHE A 463 14.14 4.43 10.24
N SER A 464 13.23 5.34 10.64
CA SER A 464 13.53 6.68 11.12
C SER A 464 13.92 6.69 12.59
N ALA A 465 15.17 6.36 12.88
CA ALA A 465 15.63 6.25 14.26
C ALA A 465 17.14 6.25 14.42
N VAL A 466 17.91 7.03 13.64
CA VAL A 466 19.37 7.15 13.91
C VAL A 466 20.12 5.81 13.79
N ASP A 467 19.46 4.75 13.29
CA ASP A 467 19.93 3.38 13.26
C ASP A 467 20.48 3.03 11.88
N LEU A 468 21.65 2.42 11.79
CA LEU A 468 22.20 1.56 12.83
C LEU A 468 23.30 2.27 13.61
N THR A 469 22.95 2.66 14.83
CA THR A 469 23.81 3.28 15.83
C THR A 469 25.05 2.41 16.10
N ALA A 470 26.25 2.97 15.90
CA ALA A 470 27.50 2.33 16.31
C ALA A 470 27.63 2.20 17.85
N SER A 471 26.68 2.78 18.60
CA SER A 471 26.57 2.69 20.05
C SER A 471 25.25 2.01 20.41
N ALA A 472 25.32 0.99 21.27
CA ALA A 472 24.26 0.06 21.65
C ALA A 472 23.02 0.66 22.38
N GLN A 473 22.47 1.79 21.93
CA GLN A 473 21.31 2.45 22.52
C GLN A 473 20.16 2.45 21.50
N PRO A 474 19.20 1.52 21.62
CA PRO A 474 18.06 1.42 20.70
C PRO A 474 17.07 2.55 21.01
N GLY A 475 17.20 3.68 20.33
CA GLY A 475 16.35 4.85 20.51
C GLY A 475 15.69 5.29 19.21
N PHE A 476 14.37 5.17 19.11
CA PHE A 476 13.62 5.69 17.97
C PHE A 476 13.56 7.23 18.01
N ALA A 477 14.41 7.91 17.23
CA ALA A 477 14.27 9.35 17.00
C ALA A 477 13.49 9.59 15.69
N PRO A 478 12.23 10.05 15.74
CA PRO A 478 11.45 10.33 14.54
C PRO A 478 12.15 11.38 13.66
N TRP A 479 12.02 11.25 12.33
CA TRP A 479 12.55 12.25 11.39
C TRP A 479 12.06 13.66 11.77
N SER A 480 12.98 14.60 11.88
CA SER A 480 12.68 16.04 11.86
C SER A 480 13.52 16.72 10.78
N GLY A 481 12.86 17.52 9.92
CA GLY A 481 13.50 18.30 8.85
C GLY A 481 13.26 17.78 7.43
N SER A 482 13.95 18.37 6.45
CA SER A 482 13.88 17.97 5.03
C SER A 482 14.65 16.67 4.76
N ALA A 483 14.34 15.99 3.66
CA ALA A 483 15.09 14.81 3.20
C ALA A 483 16.59 15.13 3.02
N GLU A 484 16.90 16.30 2.45
CA GLU A 484 18.26 16.81 2.28
C GLU A 484 19.02 16.93 3.62
N ALA A 485 18.44 17.66 4.59
CA ALA A 485 19.07 17.85 5.89
C ALA A 485 19.32 16.52 6.61
N SER A 486 18.47 15.53 6.35
CA SER A 486 18.55 14.24 7.01
C SER A 486 19.56 13.31 6.33
N MET A 487 19.65 13.32 5.00
CA MET A 487 20.77 12.72 4.26
C MET A 487 22.10 13.34 4.68
N ARG A 488 22.17 14.68 4.81
CA ARG A 488 23.37 15.39 5.27
C ARG A 488 23.87 14.84 6.61
N ARG A 489 22.97 14.66 7.58
CA ARG A 489 23.31 14.09 8.90
C ARG A 489 23.78 12.64 8.79
N ALA A 490 23.05 11.81 8.05
CA ALA A 490 23.39 10.40 7.89
C ALA A 490 24.76 10.20 7.22
N VAL A 491 25.04 10.93 6.13
CA VAL A 491 26.34 10.90 5.44
C VAL A 491 27.46 11.43 6.34
N SER A 492 27.22 12.52 7.07
CA SER A 492 28.21 13.06 8.03
C SER A 492 28.56 12.07 9.13
N GLN A 493 27.58 11.29 9.59
CA GLN A 493 27.80 10.25 10.60
C GLN A 493 28.61 9.08 10.03
N GLN A 494 28.31 8.64 8.81
CA GLN A 494 29.02 7.53 8.15
C GLN A 494 30.48 7.87 7.81
N LEU A 495 30.77 9.12 7.44
CA LEU A 495 32.11 9.57 7.06
C LEU A 495 32.96 10.09 8.24
N GLY A 496 32.37 10.25 9.42
CA GLY A 496 33.02 10.88 10.56
C GLY A 496 33.09 12.41 10.43
N ALA A 497 32.24 13.11 11.19
CA ALA A 497 32.00 14.55 11.03
C ALA A 497 33.25 15.46 11.12
N SER A 498 34.34 15.02 11.78
CA SER A 498 35.53 15.85 11.98
C SER A 498 36.35 16.12 10.71
N ASN A 499 36.21 15.29 9.67
CA ASN A 499 37.02 15.37 8.45
C ASN A 499 36.19 15.58 7.16
N LEU A 500 34.90 15.92 7.29
CA LEU A 500 33.99 16.12 6.16
C LEU A 500 33.72 17.61 5.91
N HIS A 501 34.02 18.08 4.71
CA HIS A 501 33.69 19.44 4.26
C HIS A 501 32.46 19.42 3.34
N TRP A 502 31.41 20.14 3.71
CA TRP A 502 30.21 20.28 2.89
C TRP A 502 30.30 21.52 2.00
N LEU A 503 30.10 21.32 0.71
CA LEU A 503 29.92 22.39 -0.25
C LEU A 503 28.44 22.76 -0.32
N VAL A 504 28.18 24.06 -0.46
CA VAL A 504 26.83 24.62 -0.57
C VAL A 504 26.48 24.79 -2.04
#